data_AF-A0AAP0EG46-F1
#
_entry.id   AF-A0AAP0EG46-F1
#
_cell.length_a   1.000
_cell.length_b   1.000
_cell.length_c   1.000
_cell.angle_alpha   90.00
_cell.angle_beta   90.00
_cell.angle_gamma   90.00
#
_symmetry.space_group_name_H-M   'P 1'
#
loop_
_entity.id
_entity.type
_entity.pdbx_description
1 polymer ?
#
loop_
_entity_poly.entity_id
_entity_poly.type
_entity_poly.pdbx_seq_one_letter_code
_entity_poly.pdbx_strand_id
1 'polypeptide(L)'
;MIFAAPHFFISQLPNFNSIWIISLAAAVMSMTYSTIAWTTSLHKGIEPDVHYGPRSSTTPGMVFDFFSALGNISFAYAAHSVVLEIQATIPSTPEVPSKKPMWKGVLLAYFIVAACYFPVALIGYRMYGNSVQDNILISLEKPAWLIGLANLFVFVHVVGSYQVQFTNSES
;
A
#
# COMPACT_ATOMS: atom_id res chain seq x y z
N MET A 1 -3.31 11.43 -21.48
CA MET A 1 -3.81 10.25 -22.22
C MET A 1 -3.42 8.92 -21.57
N ILE A 2 -2.24 8.77 -20.95
CA ILE A 2 -1.83 7.53 -20.23
C ILE A 2 -2.77 7.17 -19.05
N PHE A 3 -3.32 8.16 -18.34
CA PHE A 3 -4.31 7.93 -17.26
C PHE A 3 -5.74 7.68 -17.76
N ALA A 4 -6.08 8.12 -18.97
CA ALA A 4 -7.44 8.09 -19.51
C ALA A 4 -7.75 6.80 -20.28
N ALA A 5 -6.74 6.23 -20.95
CA ALA A 5 -6.92 5.01 -21.74
C ALA A 5 -7.30 3.79 -20.89
N PRO A 6 -6.66 3.50 -19.73
CA PRO A 6 -7.11 2.41 -18.86
C PRO A 6 -8.55 2.63 -18.35
N HIS A 7 -8.87 3.88 -17.96
CA HIS A 7 -10.22 4.25 -17.50
C HIS A 7 -11.30 3.95 -18.55
N PHE A 8 -11.04 4.23 -19.82
CA PHE A 8 -11.98 4.00 -20.91
C PHE A 8 -12.28 2.51 -21.16
N PHE A 9 -11.28 1.64 -21.02
CA PHE A 9 -11.48 0.20 -21.20
C PHE A 9 -12.16 -0.46 -20.00
N ILE A 10 -11.87 0.02 -18.78
CA ILE A 10 -12.38 -0.62 -17.55
C ILE A 10 -13.77 -0.06 -17.18
N SER A 11 -14.17 1.13 -17.65
CA SER A 11 -15.56 1.63 -17.54
C SER A 11 -16.57 0.84 -18.37
N GLN A 12 -16.11 -0.04 -19.26
CA GLN A 12 -16.94 -0.94 -20.06
C GLN A 12 -17.23 -2.28 -19.34
N LEU A 13 -16.69 -2.52 -18.13
CA LEU A 13 -16.94 -3.77 -17.40
C LEU A 13 -18.28 -3.72 -16.65
N PRO A 14 -19.23 -4.63 -16.97
CA PRO A 14 -20.55 -4.61 -16.37
C PRO A 14 -20.55 -5.26 -14.99
N ASN A 15 -21.31 -4.64 -14.09
CA ASN A 15 -21.90 -5.21 -12.88
C ASN A 15 -20.95 -5.62 -11.72
N PHE A 16 -21.50 -5.54 -10.50
CA PHE A 16 -20.90 -5.80 -9.18
C PHE A 16 -19.92 -6.99 -9.04
N ASN A 17 -20.01 -8.00 -9.91
CA ASN A 17 -19.02 -9.09 -9.98
C ASN A 17 -17.61 -8.61 -10.35
N SER A 18 -17.49 -7.52 -11.10
CA SER A 18 -16.19 -6.97 -11.50
C SER A 18 -15.50 -6.24 -10.34
N ILE A 19 -16.25 -5.63 -9.42
CA ILE A 19 -15.70 -4.78 -8.35
C ILE A 19 -14.90 -5.60 -7.33
N TRP A 20 -15.45 -6.73 -6.86
CA TRP A 20 -14.74 -7.57 -5.89
C TRP A 20 -13.52 -8.26 -6.51
N ILE A 21 -13.57 -8.60 -7.81
CA ILE A 21 -12.43 -9.17 -8.55
C ILE A 21 -11.34 -8.11 -8.72
N ILE A 22 -11.70 -6.87 -9.07
CA ILE A 22 -10.75 -5.74 -9.17
C ILE A 22 -10.11 -5.46 -7.80
N SER A 23 -10.90 -5.44 -6.73
CA SER A 23 -10.40 -5.25 -5.36
C SER A 23 -9.46 -6.38 -4.93
N LEU A 24 -9.84 -7.64 -5.20
CA LEU A 24 -8.99 -8.80 -4.93
C LEU A 24 -7.69 -8.75 -5.72
N ALA A 25 -7.76 -8.44 -7.02
CA ALA A 25 -6.59 -8.28 -7.86
C ALA A 25 -5.67 -7.16 -7.35
N ALA A 26 -6.22 -6.01 -6.99
CA ALA A 26 -5.45 -4.90 -6.40
C ALA A 26 -4.78 -5.30 -5.08
N ALA A 27 -5.46 -6.08 -4.22
CA ALA A 27 -4.88 -6.60 -2.98
C ALA A 27 -3.74 -7.60 -3.24
N VAL A 28 -3.93 -8.53 -4.19
CA VAL A 28 -2.89 -9.49 -4.59
C VAL A 28 -1.67 -8.80 -5.17
N MET A 29 -1.86 -7.79 -6.03
CA MET A 29 -0.76 -6.99 -6.57
C MET A 29 -0.01 -6.26 -5.45
N SER A 30 -0.74 -5.75 -4.43
CA SER A 30 -0.13 -5.12 -3.25
C SER A 30 0.77 -6.05 -2.47
N MET A 31 0.25 -7.22 -2.10
CA MET A 31 1.03 -8.25 -1.41
C MET A 31 2.24 -8.70 -2.24
N THR A 32 2.09 -8.79 -3.56
CA THR A 32 3.16 -9.23 -4.46
C THR A 32 4.28 -8.20 -4.54
N TYR A 33 4.00 -6.92 -4.80
CA TYR A 33 5.07 -5.92 -4.90
C TYR A 33 5.75 -5.69 -3.54
N SER A 34 5.01 -5.76 -2.42
CA SER A 34 5.60 -5.71 -1.07
C SER A 34 6.52 -6.90 -0.85
N THR A 35 6.08 -8.10 -1.22
CA THR A 35 6.89 -9.32 -1.10
C THR A 35 8.17 -9.24 -1.92
N ILE A 36 8.06 -8.79 -3.18
CA ILE A 36 9.23 -8.53 -4.02
C ILE A 36 10.16 -7.54 -3.33
N ALA A 37 9.66 -6.41 -2.83
CA ALA A 37 10.49 -5.38 -2.20
C ALA A 37 11.34 -5.90 -1.03
N TRP A 38 10.73 -6.60 -0.06
CA TRP A 38 11.49 -7.06 1.10
C TRP A 38 12.34 -8.30 0.80
N THR A 39 11.88 -9.24 -0.02
CA THR A 39 12.67 -10.44 -0.38
C THR A 39 13.90 -10.09 -1.20
N THR A 40 13.77 -9.17 -2.16
CA THR A 40 14.91 -8.70 -2.97
C THR A 40 15.88 -7.86 -2.16
N SER A 41 15.40 -7.05 -1.23
CA SER A 41 16.26 -6.32 -0.28
C SER A 41 17.04 -7.29 0.60
N LEU A 42 16.40 -8.33 1.14
CA LEU A 42 17.10 -9.40 1.86
C LEU A 42 18.16 -10.10 0.99
N HIS A 43 17.83 -10.38 -0.26
CA HIS A 43 18.72 -11.07 -1.19
C HIS A 43 19.92 -10.20 -1.61
N LYS A 44 19.71 -8.88 -1.79
CA LYS A 44 20.81 -7.92 -2.05
C LYS A 44 21.80 -7.91 -0.88
N GLY A 45 21.29 -8.08 0.33
CA GLY A 45 22.09 -8.05 1.56
C GLY A 45 22.33 -6.61 2.03
N ILE A 46 23.15 -6.48 3.07
CA ILE A 46 23.49 -5.19 3.66
C ILE A 46 24.39 -4.42 2.69
N GLU A 47 24.01 -3.17 2.37
CA GLU A 47 24.78 -2.29 1.50
C GLU A 47 26.16 -1.98 2.13
N PRO A 48 27.25 -1.93 1.33
CA PRO A 48 28.54 -1.44 1.82
C PRO A 48 28.39 -0.04 2.42
N ASP A 49 29.05 0.22 3.54
CA ASP A 49 29.03 1.52 4.25
C ASP A 49 27.64 1.97 4.76
N VAL A 50 26.78 1.03 5.15
CA VAL A 50 25.47 1.35 5.75
C VAL A 50 25.60 2.14 7.06
N HIS A 51 24.86 3.25 7.16
CA HIS A 51 24.77 4.06 8.36
C HIS A 51 23.35 4.05 8.94
N TYR A 52 23.23 3.85 10.25
CA TYR A 52 21.94 3.78 10.97
C TYR A 52 21.64 5.02 11.82
N GLY A 53 22.13 6.18 11.38
CA GLY A 53 21.93 7.46 12.05
C GLY A 53 20.80 8.29 11.44
N PRO A 54 20.52 9.48 12.00
CA PRO A 54 19.64 10.47 11.38
C PRO A 54 20.09 10.78 9.94
N ARG A 55 19.12 10.99 9.04
CA ARG A 55 19.39 11.35 7.64
C ARG A 55 19.91 12.79 7.54
N SER A 56 19.27 13.72 8.25
CA SER A 56 19.73 15.11 8.36
C SER A 56 20.78 15.30 9.45
N SER A 57 21.80 16.12 9.16
CA SER A 57 22.86 16.49 10.12
C SER A 57 22.52 17.72 10.98
N THR A 58 21.48 18.47 10.62
CA THR A 58 21.07 19.70 11.32
C THR A 58 19.80 19.48 12.13
N THR A 59 19.65 20.17 13.27
CA THR A 59 18.45 20.09 14.10
C THR A 59 17.17 20.42 13.34
N PRO A 60 17.09 21.49 12.51
CA PRO A 60 15.89 21.75 11.71
C PRO A 60 15.59 20.62 10.73
N GLY A 61 16.61 20.06 10.06
CA GLY A 61 16.45 18.94 9.14
C GLY A 61 15.89 17.69 9.84
N MET A 62 16.41 17.35 11.02
CA MET A 62 15.90 16.23 11.82
C MET A 62 14.43 16.42 12.23
N VAL A 63 14.03 17.66 12.54
CA VAL A 63 12.63 17.99 12.85
C VAL A 63 11.73 17.81 11.62
N PHE A 64 12.17 18.30 10.45
CA PHE A 64 11.44 18.10 9.19
C PHE A 64 11.34 16.63 8.80
N ASP A 65 12.42 15.85 8.93
CA ASP A 65 12.43 14.41 8.69
C ASP A 65 11.41 13.69 9.59
N PHE A 66 11.37 14.06 10.87
CA PHE A 66 10.42 13.51 11.84
C PHE A 66 8.96 13.80 11.47
N PHE A 67 8.63 15.06 11.17
CA PHE A 67 7.27 15.42 10.75
C PHE A 67 6.89 14.80 9.41
N SER A 68 7.84 14.66 8.48
CA SER A 68 7.62 13.98 7.20
C SER A 68 7.31 12.49 7.41
N ALA A 69 8.04 11.82 8.31
CA ALA A 69 7.78 10.44 8.69
C ALA A 69 6.38 10.28 9.34
N LEU A 70 6.00 11.18 10.26
CA LEU A 70 4.66 11.19 10.85
C LEU A 70 3.57 11.42 9.79
N GLY A 71 3.80 12.33 8.84
CA GLY A 71 2.91 12.59 7.72
C GLY A 71 2.71 11.35 6.86
N ASN A 72 3.80 10.65 6.51
CA ASN A 72 3.76 9.42 5.73
C ASN A 72 2.98 8.30 6.44
N ILE A 73 3.20 8.12 7.76
CA ILE A 73 2.43 7.16 8.56
C ILE A 73 0.94 7.54 8.56
N SER A 74 0.64 8.82 8.81
CA SER A 74 -0.75 9.30 8.88
C SER A 74 -1.48 9.11 7.55
N PHE A 75 -0.82 9.43 6.42
CA PHE A 75 -1.36 9.22 5.08
C PHE A 75 -1.61 7.74 4.80
N ALA A 76 -0.69 6.86 5.19
CA ALA A 76 -0.82 5.42 4.97
C ALA A 76 -2.02 4.79 5.71
N TYR A 77 -2.52 5.43 6.77
CA TYR A 77 -3.70 4.98 7.54
C TYR A 77 -4.92 5.89 7.33
N ALA A 78 -4.95 6.80 6.35
CA ALA A 78 -6.04 7.77 6.18
C ALA A 78 -7.39 7.16 5.74
N ALA A 79 -7.49 5.84 5.51
CA ALA A 79 -8.66 5.15 4.94
C ALA A 79 -9.87 4.97 5.89
N HIS A 80 -10.02 5.82 6.92
CA HIS A 80 -11.06 5.65 7.94
C HIS A 80 -12.48 5.92 7.43
N SER A 81 -12.66 6.75 6.40
CA SER A 81 -13.98 7.11 5.85
C SER A 81 -14.72 5.92 5.23
N VAL A 82 -13.97 5.01 4.59
CA VAL A 82 -14.51 3.83 3.88
C VAL A 82 -15.04 2.76 4.87
N VAL A 83 -14.55 2.77 6.11
CA VAL A 83 -14.99 1.84 7.16
C VAL A 83 -16.50 1.98 7.41
N LEU A 84 -17.02 3.20 7.50
CA LEU A 84 -18.44 3.44 7.76
C LEU A 84 -19.33 3.05 6.57
N GLU A 85 -18.84 3.27 5.36
CA GLU A 85 -19.50 2.89 4.11
C GLU A 85 -19.61 1.35 3.98
N ILE A 86 -18.51 0.62 4.22
CA ILE A 86 -18.53 -0.86 4.23
C ILE A 86 -19.47 -1.35 5.33
N GLN A 87 -19.40 -0.78 6.53
CA GLN A 87 -20.24 -1.20 7.65
C GLN A 87 -21.74 -1.02 7.36
N ALA A 88 -22.12 0.01 6.58
CA ALA A 88 -23.49 0.25 6.17
C ALA A 88 -24.03 -0.82 5.20
N THR A 89 -23.16 -1.49 4.45
CA THR A 89 -23.56 -2.57 3.50
C THR A 89 -23.65 -3.96 4.14
N ILE A 90 -23.09 -4.14 5.35
CA ILE A 90 -23.15 -5.43 6.06
C ILE A 90 -24.59 -5.63 6.58
N PRO A 91 -25.24 -6.77 6.24
CA PRO A 91 -26.58 -7.07 6.74
C PRO A 91 -26.63 -6.96 8.26
N SER A 92 -27.53 -6.12 8.75
CA SER A 92 -27.73 -5.90 10.18
C SER A 92 -29.21 -6.01 10.53
N THR A 93 -29.49 -6.63 11.67
CA THR A 93 -30.81 -6.64 12.30
C THR A 93 -30.66 -6.09 13.72
N PRO A 94 -31.76 -5.68 14.38
CA PRO A 94 -31.70 -5.27 15.79
C PRO A 94 -31.06 -6.33 16.71
N GLU A 95 -31.17 -7.60 16.33
CA GLU A 95 -30.63 -8.77 17.05
C GLU A 95 -29.18 -9.09 16.65
N VAL A 96 -28.76 -8.73 15.43
CA VAL A 96 -27.43 -9.02 14.87
C VAL A 96 -26.79 -7.72 14.35
N PRO A 97 -26.10 -6.96 15.22
CA PRO A 97 -25.45 -5.72 14.83
C PRO A 97 -24.23 -5.98 13.92
N SER A 98 -24.06 -5.16 12.86
CA SER A 98 -22.94 -5.23 11.90
C SER A 98 -21.57 -4.97 12.52
N LYS A 99 -21.51 -4.43 13.74
CA LYS A 99 -20.27 -4.16 14.49
C LYS A 99 -19.36 -5.39 14.64
N LYS A 100 -19.94 -6.57 14.91
CA LYS A 100 -19.15 -7.80 15.14
C LYS A 100 -18.43 -8.28 13.85
N PRO A 101 -19.13 -8.45 12.71
CA PRO A 101 -18.47 -8.71 11.43
C PRO A 101 -17.48 -7.62 11.02
N MET A 102 -17.86 -6.35 11.20
CA MET A 102 -17.01 -5.21 10.83
C MET A 102 -15.68 -5.21 11.59
N TRP A 103 -15.71 -5.45 12.90
CA TRP A 103 -14.50 -5.54 13.72
C TRP A 103 -13.55 -6.64 13.24
N LYS A 104 -14.07 -7.81 12.87
CA LYS A 104 -13.26 -8.90 12.31
C LYS A 104 -12.62 -8.49 10.98
N GLY A 105 -13.38 -7.82 10.11
CA GLY A 105 -12.87 -7.28 8.85
C GLY A 105 -11.74 -6.27 9.04
N VAL A 106 -11.93 -5.31 9.96
CA VAL A 106 -10.91 -4.32 10.32
C VAL A 106 -9.65 -5.00 10.87
N LEU A 107 -9.78 -5.95 11.79
CA LEU A 107 -8.63 -6.68 12.33
C LEU A 107 -7.85 -7.42 11.23
N LEU A 108 -8.54 -8.10 10.32
CA LEU A 108 -7.89 -8.78 9.20
C LEU A 108 -7.19 -7.79 8.26
N ALA A 109 -7.83 -6.65 7.96
CA ALA A 109 -7.24 -5.62 7.12
C ALA A 109 -5.95 -5.06 7.74
N TYR A 110 -5.96 -4.71 9.03
CA TYR A 110 -4.76 -4.22 9.72
C TYR A 110 -3.67 -5.29 9.82
N PHE A 111 -4.02 -6.56 9.96
CA PHE A 111 -3.05 -7.65 9.92
C PHE A 111 -2.36 -7.74 8.55
N ILE A 112 -3.11 -7.65 7.46
CA ILE A 112 -2.55 -7.66 6.09
C ILE A 112 -1.67 -6.44 5.85
N VAL A 113 -2.11 -5.24 6.27
CA VAL A 113 -1.31 -4.01 6.20
C VAL A 113 0.00 -4.17 6.97
N ALA A 114 -0.06 -4.70 8.19
CA ALA A 114 1.13 -4.96 8.98
C ALA A 114 2.08 -5.97 8.30
N ALA A 115 1.54 -7.05 7.74
CA ALA A 115 2.30 -8.05 7.00
C ALA A 115 2.97 -7.48 5.73
N CYS A 116 2.41 -6.43 5.12
CA CYS A 116 3.01 -5.76 3.96
C CYS A 116 4.02 -4.69 4.36
N TYR A 117 3.77 -3.93 5.43
CA TYR A 117 4.58 -2.76 5.79
C TYR A 117 5.76 -3.10 6.70
N PHE A 118 5.57 -3.93 7.73
CA PHE A 118 6.63 -4.22 8.69
C PHE A 118 7.83 -4.92 8.05
N PRO A 119 7.68 -5.98 7.23
CA PRO A 119 8.82 -6.59 6.58
C PRO A 119 9.58 -5.60 5.69
N VAL A 120 8.87 -4.82 4.87
CA VAL A 120 9.48 -3.80 3.99
C VAL A 120 10.24 -2.75 4.79
N ALA A 121 9.65 -2.21 5.86
CA ALA A 121 10.28 -1.19 6.68
C ALA A 121 11.49 -1.73 7.47
N LEU A 122 11.34 -2.86 8.15
CA LEU A 122 12.38 -3.44 9.00
C LEU A 122 13.55 -3.96 8.17
N ILE A 123 13.27 -4.70 7.10
CA ILE A 123 14.31 -5.24 6.22
C ILE A 123 14.94 -4.11 5.43
N GLY A 124 14.14 -3.22 4.83
CA GLY A 124 14.66 -2.09 4.07
C GLY A 124 15.59 -1.22 4.89
N TYR A 125 15.17 -0.85 6.12
CA TYR A 125 16.05 -0.11 7.02
C TYR A 125 17.29 -0.91 7.41
N ARG A 126 17.16 -2.22 7.68
CA ARG A 126 18.32 -3.07 8.00
C ARG A 126 19.32 -3.15 6.84
N MET A 127 18.87 -3.23 5.60
CA MET A 127 19.74 -3.42 4.44
C MET A 127 20.36 -2.11 3.95
N TYR A 128 19.61 -1.00 3.97
CA TYR A 128 20.02 0.29 3.38
C TYR A 128 20.29 1.42 4.40
N GLY A 129 19.91 1.24 5.67
CA GLY A 129 20.08 2.24 6.72
C GLY A 129 19.40 3.57 6.40
N ASN A 130 20.07 4.68 6.67
CA ASN A 130 19.61 6.03 6.39
C ASN A 130 19.61 6.40 4.90
N SER A 131 20.21 5.57 4.05
CA SER A 131 20.27 5.72 2.60
C SER A 131 19.10 5.05 1.88
N VAL A 132 18.18 4.41 2.62
CA VAL A 132 16.92 3.91 2.05
C VAL A 132 16.17 5.05 1.36
N GLN A 133 15.75 4.82 0.12
CA GLN A 133 14.92 5.77 -0.62
C GLN A 133 13.45 5.65 -0.20
N ASP A 134 12.67 6.73 -0.35
CA ASP A 134 11.24 6.72 -0.01
C ASP A 134 10.47 5.65 -0.80
N ASN A 135 10.92 5.35 -2.02
CA ASN A 135 10.53 4.15 -2.75
C ASN A 135 11.65 3.10 -2.68
N ILE A 136 11.45 2.07 -1.87
CA ILE A 136 12.42 0.98 -1.67
C ILE A 136 12.76 0.24 -2.97
N LEU A 137 11.87 0.21 -3.97
CA LEU A 137 12.15 -0.42 -5.26
C LEU A 137 13.25 0.31 -6.03
N ILE A 138 13.44 1.61 -5.78
CA ILE A 138 14.56 2.39 -6.33
C ILE A 138 15.87 2.01 -5.64
N SER A 139 15.83 1.64 -4.36
CA SER A 139 17.01 1.23 -3.58
C SER A 139 17.61 -0.11 -4.04
N LEU A 140 16.84 -0.91 -4.79
CA LEU A 140 17.30 -2.18 -5.35
C LEU A 140 18.34 -2.01 -6.46
N GLU A 141 18.25 -0.93 -7.24
CA GLU A 141 19.10 -0.57 -8.40
C GLU A 141 19.13 -1.59 -9.57
N LYS A 142 19.13 -2.90 -9.31
CA LYS A 142 19.15 -4.00 -10.29
C LYS A 142 18.40 -5.24 -9.77
N PRO A 143 17.90 -6.11 -10.68
CA PRO A 143 17.81 -5.94 -12.13
C PRO A 143 16.60 -5.09 -12.54
N ALA A 144 16.75 -4.27 -13.60
CA ALA A 144 15.75 -3.28 -14.02
C ALA A 144 14.37 -3.87 -14.38
N TRP A 145 14.31 -5.10 -14.91
CA TRP A 145 13.05 -5.75 -15.26
C TRP A 145 12.18 -6.03 -14.03
N LEU A 146 12.80 -6.36 -12.89
CA LEU A 146 12.10 -6.68 -11.65
C LEU A 146 11.54 -5.41 -11.01
N ILE A 147 12.30 -4.32 -11.07
CA ILE A 147 11.84 -2.98 -10.67
C ILE A 147 10.68 -2.53 -11.56
N GLY A 148 10.78 -2.75 -12.87
CA GLY A 148 9.71 -2.47 -13.84
C GLY A 148 8.42 -3.25 -13.54
N LEU A 149 8.54 -4.54 -13.25
CA LEU A 149 7.41 -5.39 -12.88
C LEU A 149 6.76 -4.96 -11.56
N ALA A 150 7.56 -4.66 -10.53
CA ALA A 150 7.05 -4.19 -9.26
C ALA A 150 6.33 -2.83 -9.39
N ASN A 151 6.88 -1.91 -10.19
CA ASN A 151 6.21 -0.63 -10.49
C ASN A 151 4.90 -0.82 -11.27
N LEU A 152 4.82 -1.81 -12.17
CA LEU A 152 3.57 -2.16 -12.85
C LEU A 152 2.52 -2.65 -11.84
N PHE A 153 2.91 -3.47 -10.86
CA PHE A 153 2.00 -3.93 -9.80
C PHE A 153 1.53 -2.78 -8.90
N VAL A 154 2.41 -1.85 -8.54
CA VAL A 154 2.04 -0.61 -7.84
C VAL A 154 1.02 0.18 -8.67
N PHE A 155 1.26 0.34 -9.97
CA PHE A 155 0.33 1.03 -10.86
C PHE A 155 -1.05 0.37 -10.90
N VAL A 156 -1.11 -0.95 -11.11
CA VAL A 156 -2.38 -1.71 -11.13
C VAL A 156 -3.11 -1.60 -9.79
N HIS A 157 -2.39 -1.70 -8.67
CA HIS A 157 -2.95 -1.54 -7.33
C HIS A 157 -3.59 -0.16 -7.13
N VAL A 158 -2.90 0.92 -7.52
CA VAL A 158 -3.40 2.29 -7.37
C VAL A 158 -4.61 2.54 -8.27
N VAL A 159 -4.55 2.14 -9.55
CA VAL A 159 -5.66 2.28 -10.50
C VAL A 159 -6.89 1.50 -10.03
N GLY A 160 -6.70 0.26 -9.60
CA GLY A 160 -7.80 -0.57 -9.08
C GLY A 160 -8.44 0.03 -7.83
N SER A 161 -7.63 0.56 -6.91
CA SER A 161 -8.13 1.21 -5.68
C SER A 161 -8.95 2.46 -5.97
N TYR A 162 -8.49 3.29 -6.91
CA TYR A 162 -9.21 4.50 -7.34
C TYR A 162 -10.57 4.14 -7.94
N GLN A 163 -10.62 3.14 -8.82
CA GLN A 163 -11.87 2.76 -9.48
C GLN A 163 -12.93 2.24 -8.51
N VAL A 164 -12.54 1.45 -7.51
CA VAL A 164 -13.47 0.98 -6.47
C VAL A 164 -14.08 2.16 -5.71
N GLN A 165 -13.28 3.18 -5.38
CA GLN A 165 -13.75 4.36 -4.67
C GLN A 165 -14.72 5.20 -5.53
N PHE A 166 -14.46 5.37 -6.82
CA PHE A 166 -15.38 6.07 -7.72
C PHE A 166 -16.71 5.33 -7.88
N THR A 167 -16.66 4.02 -8.06
CA THR A 167 -17.86 3.21 -8.27
C THR A 167 -18.78 3.22 -7.04
N ASN A 168 -18.21 3.21 -5.82
CA ASN A 168 -19.01 3.30 -4.59
C ASN A 168 -19.62 4.70 -4.39
N SER A 169 -19.00 5.78 -4.90
CA SER A 169 -19.55 7.14 -4.77
C SER A 169 -20.78 7.40 -5.64
N GLU A 170 -21.03 6.55 -6.65
CA GLU A 170 -22.17 6.66 -7.57
C GLU A 170 -23.38 5.78 -7.17
N SER A 171 -23.22 4.88 -6.19
CA SER A 171 -24.27 3.96 -5.70
C SER A 171 -24.95 4.45 -4.43
#